data_AF-A0A1E7FMA6-F1
#
_entry.id   AF-A0A1E7FMA6-F1
#
_cell.length_a   1.000
_cell.length_b   1.000
_cell.length_c   1.000
_cell.angle_alpha   90.00
_cell.angle_beta   90.00
_cell.angle_gamma   90.00
#
_symmetry.space_group_name_H-M   'P 1'
#
loop_
_entity.id
_entity.type
_entity.pdbx_description
1 polymer ?
#
loop_
_entity_poly.entity_id
_entity_poly.type
_entity_poly.pdbx_seq_one_letter_code
_entity_poly.pdbx_strand_id
1 'polypeptide(L)'
;MIAFMPYKRKKLTSYSLAAAIVPLFNAGFSRLIIVGIQDNDHEYTREACVLLQSINYKMRMEIAHVQILNMEWVKGEKAPGRKRVDTKSNIPRGAVIGMQNALMGKLDSNKERTEWLGKIHDVDYWKYIYLTEPDTILNLNHDLLPLFRTALDDGISLFPHRLHPLPHETDLPTNTTFNRGLYLPDYPPFSNVTTLDPLGDDYISCCDDGLSAPGKENWTMQRKGTNDLNNICSSNKRWWECGFNEYDNNSIEEFNMTKIIQGHVRLLSYRMMRLQNGIGAVFGTNNQGRQCIPSKTSCDDNNEQQQIKEPKIKR
;
A
#
# COMPACT_ATOMS: atom_id res chain seq x y z
N MET A 1 -2.63 3.94 -13.00
CA MET A 1 -2.29 5.27 -12.44
C MET A 1 -1.12 5.13 -11.49
N ILE A 2 -0.06 5.90 -11.69
CA ILE A 2 1.08 5.98 -10.78
C ILE A 2 1.00 7.31 -10.02
N ALA A 3 0.86 7.25 -8.70
CA ALA A 3 1.08 8.40 -7.83
C ALA A 3 2.56 8.49 -7.51
N PHE A 4 3.19 9.60 -7.85
CA PHE A 4 4.65 9.70 -7.85
C PHE A 4 5.16 10.83 -6.98
N MET A 5 6.05 10.51 -6.05
CA MET A 5 6.86 11.50 -5.35
C MET A 5 8.31 11.41 -5.84
N PRO A 6 8.86 12.46 -6.47
CA PRO A 6 10.20 12.39 -7.02
C PRO A 6 11.28 12.17 -5.94
N TYR A 7 12.32 11.40 -6.27
CA TYR A 7 13.53 11.35 -5.44
C TYR A 7 14.27 12.69 -5.52
N LYS A 8 15.09 12.98 -4.49
CA LYS A 8 15.96 14.17 -4.47
C LYS A 8 16.91 14.28 -5.67
N ARG A 9 17.16 13.20 -6.41
CA ARG A 9 18.06 13.14 -7.57
C ARG A 9 17.27 12.97 -8.86
N LYS A 10 17.18 14.03 -9.68
CA LYS A 10 16.42 14.08 -10.93
C LYS A 10 16.65 12.91 -11.88
N LYS A 11 17.90 12.57 -12.18
CA LYS A 11 18.19 11.45 -13.10
C LYS A 11 17.65 10.13 -12.56
N LEU A 12 17.93 9.81 -11.28
CA LEU A 12 17.47 8.56 -10.66
C LEU A 12 15.94 8.43 -10.72
N THR A 13 15.23 9.55 -10.51
CA THR A 13 13.79 9.67 -10.66
C THR A 13 13.32 9.27 -12.07
N SER A 14 13.89 9.84 -13.12
CA SER A 14 13.51 9.53 -14.51
C SER A 14 13.84 8.08 -14.90
N TYR A 15 14.99 7.54 -14.46
CA TYR A 15 15.36 6.13 -14.70
C TYR A 15 14.46 5.15 -13.96
N SER A 16 14.15 5.41 -12.68
CA SER A 16 13.25 4.59 -11.88
C SER A 16 11.84 4.57 -12.49
N LEU A 17 11.36 5.72 -12.94
CA LEU A 17 10.07 5.82 -13.62
C LEU A 17 10.08 5.05 -14.93
N ALA A 18 11.10 5.20 -15.77
CA ALA A 18 11.24 4.41 -17.00
C ALA A 18 11.25 2.90 -16.72
N ALA A 19 12.01 2.46 -15.71
CA ALA A 19 12.08 1.06 -15.31
C ALA A 19 10.74 0.52 -14.78
N ALA A 20 9.90 1.35 -14.14
CA ALA A 20 8.57 0.96 -13.68
C ALA A 20 7.51 0.95 -14.81
N ILE A 21 7.69 1.77 -15.85
CA ILE A 21 6.79 1.82 -17.01
C ILE A 21 6.86 0.53 -17.85
N VAL A 22 8.07 0.00 -18.08
CA VAL A 22 8.31 -1.19 -18.90
C VAL A 22 7.46 -2.41 -18.48
N PRO A 23 7.46 -2.86 -17.22
CA PRO A 23 6.71 -4.04 -16.82
C PRO A 23 5.19 -3.83 -16.91
N LEU A 24 4.67 -2.62 -16.67
CA LEU A 24 3.25 -2.31 -16.90
C LEU A 24 2.89 -2.40 -18.39
N PHE A 25 3.75 -1.89 -19.27
CA PHE A 25 3.54 -2.02 -20.71
C PHE A 25 3.55 -3.49 -21.15
N ASN A 26 4.51 -4.28 -20.67
CA ASN A 26 4.60 -5.71 -20.99
C ASN A 26 3.38 -6.50 -20.50
N ALA A 27 2.79 -6.10 -19.37
CA ALA A 27 1.53 -6.65 -18.88
C ALA A 27 0.30 -6.21 -19.72
N GLY A 28 0.50 -5.28 -20.66
CA GLY A 28 -0.51 -4.84 -21.62
C GLY A 28 -1.49 -3.80 -21.07
N PHE A 29 -1.07 -3.01 -20.09
CA PHE A 29 -1.82 -1.81 -19.69
C PHE A 29 -1.90 -0.84 -20.89
N SER A 30 -3.11 -0.37 -21.21
CA SER A 30 -3.34 0.51 -22.37
C SER A 30 -3.01 1.98 -22.07
N ARG A 31 -3.12 2.39 -20.80
CA ARG A 31 -2.89 3.76 -20.36
C ARG A 31 -2.21 3.84 -19.01
N LEU A 32 -1.28 4.78 -18.90
CA LEU A 32 -0.59 5.14 -17.68
C LEU A 32 -0.66 6.65 -17.45
N ILE A 33 -1.08 7.03 -16.25
CA ILE A 33 -1.12 8.41 -15.78
C ILE A 33 -0.11 8.54 -14.66
N ILE A 34 0.79 9.49 -14.77
CA ILE A 34 1.79 9.82 -13.74
C ILE A 34 1.37 11.12 -13.08
N VAL A 35 1.12 11.08 -11.78
CA VAL A 35 0.57 12.21 -11.03
C VAL A 35 1.67 12.87 -10.19
N GLY A 36 1.86 14.18 -10.39
CA GLY A 36 2.79 15.03 -9.65
C GLY A 36 2.11 16.25 -9.02
N ILE A 37 2.86 17.04 -8.26
CA ILE A 37 2.39 18.30 -7.64
C ILE A 37 3.22 19.50 -8.12
N GLN A 38 4.52 19.30 -8.34
CA GLN A 38 5.41 20.38 -8.73
C GLN A 38 5.27 20.68 -10.22
N ASP A 39 5.37 21.95 -10.59
CA ASP A 39 5.27 22.39 -11.99
C ASP A 39 6.28 21.68 -12.91
N ASN A 40 7.44 21.29 -12.37
CA ASN A 40 8.50 20.61 -13.12
C ASN A 40 8.43 19.06 -13.05
N ASP A 41 7.45 18.46 -12.38
CA ASP A 41 7.36 17.00 -12.26
C ASP A 41 7.13 16.32 -13.63
N HIS A 42 6.52 17.03 -14.58
CA HIS A 42 6.33 16.57 -15.95
C HIS A 42 7.65 16.32 -16.68
N GLU A 43 8.75 16.98 -16.28
CA GLU A 43 10.07 16.77 -16.87
C GLU A 43 10.58 15.35 -16.63
N TYR A 44 10.33 14.77 -15.44
CA TYR A 44 10.72 13.39 -15.13
C TYR A 44 9.98 12.39 -16.01
N THR A 45 8.68 12.65 -16.26
CA THR A 45 7.86 11.82 -17.15
C THR A 45 8.37 11.90 -18.58
N ARG A 46 8.66 13.11 -19.07
CA ARG A 46 9.23 13.33 -20.40
C ARG A 46 10.57 12.63 -20.56
N GLU A 47 11.49 12.81 -19.61
CA GLU A 47 12.81 12.17 -19.62
C GLU A 47 12.69 10.64 -19.60
N ALA A 48 11.79 10.07 -18.79
CA ALA A 48 11.53 8.64 -18.78
C ALA A 48 11.04 8.13 -20.15
N CYS A 49 10.11 8.84 -20.80
CA CYS A 49 9.64 8.48 -22.15
C CYS A 49 10.76 8.58 -23.20
N VAL A 50 11.62 9.60 -23.14
CA VAL A 50 12.77 9.74 -24.04
C VAL A 50 13.75 8.57 -23.87
N LEU A 51 14.01 8.14 -22.63
CA LEU A 51 14.85 6.97 -22.34
C LEU A 51 14.26 5.69 -22.93
N LEU A 52 12.94 5.51 -22.86
CA LEU A 52 12.27 4.34 -23.44
C LEU A 52 12.28 4.36 -24.97
N GLN A 53 12.15 5.54 -25.58
CA GLN A 53 12.25 5.70 -27.04
C GLN A 53 13.67 5.44 -27.55
N SER A 54 14.70 5.84 -26.80
CA SER A 54 16.10 5.70 -27.23
C SER A 54 16.55 4.23 -27.32
N ILE A 55 15.91 3.34 -26.57
CA ILE A 55 16.12 1.89 -26.66
C ILE A 55 15.19 1.20 -27.68
N ASN A 56 14.64 1.99 -28.63
CA ASN A 56 13.73 1.55 -29.71
C ASN A 56 12.50 0.79 -29.22
N TYR A 57 12.00 1.16 -28.03
CA TYR A 57 10.83 0.53 -27.44
C TYR A 57 9.55 1.12 -28.05
N LYS A 58 8.87 0.37 -28.92
CA LYS A 58 7.60 0.78 -29.54
C LYS A 58 6.45 0.64 -28.54
N MET A 59 6.30 1.64 -27.67
CA MET A 59 5.17 1.70 -26.74
C MET A 59 3.86 1.97 -27.48
N ARG A 60 2.89 1.07 -27.28
CA ARG A 60 1.46 1.24 -27.64
C ARG A 60 0.59 1.69 -26.46
N MET A 61 1.20 2.03 -25.33
CA MET A 61 0.52 2.54 -24.15
C MET A 61 0.47 4.07 -24.18
N GLU A 62 -0.70 4.65 -23.91
CA GLU A 62 -0.82 6.09 -23.71
C GLU A 62 -0.20 6.48 -22.37
N ILE A 63 0.78 7.39 -22.38
CA ILE A 63 1.39 7.92 -21.16
C ILE A 63 1.05 9.40 -21.03
N ALA A 64 0.46 9.78 -19.90
CA ALA A 64 0.16 11.17 -19.56
C ALA A 64 0.80 11.55 -18.23
N HIS A 65 1.18 12.82 -18.12
CA HIS A 65 1.51 13.45 -16.85
C HIS A 65 0.36 14.35 -16.44
N VAL A 66 -0.05 14.28 -15.16
CA VAL A 66 -1.04 15.18 -14.60
C VAL A 66 -0.47 15.86 -13.35
N GLN A 67 -0.61 17.17 -13.31
CA GLN A 67 -0.27 17.97 -12.14
C GLN A 67 -1.52 18.23 -11.28
N ILE A 68 -1.42 17.98 -9.98
CA ILE A 68 -2.47 18.38 -9.04
C ILE A 68 -2.34 19.87 -8.72
N LEU A 69 -3.24 20.69 -9.27
CA LEU A 69 -3.28 22.13 -9.02
C LEU A 69 -4.04 22.49 -7.74
N ASN A 70 -5.09 21.72 -7.41
CA ASN A 70 -5.88 21.96 -6.21
C ASN A 70 -5.22 21.32 -4.98
N MET A 71 -4.50 22.14 -4.21
CA MET A 71 -3.80 21.67 -3.03
C MET A 71 -4.71 21.14 -1.91
N GLU A 72 -6.02 21.42 -1.92
CA GLU A 72 -6.97 20.79 -0.99
C GLU A 72 -7.10 19.27 -1.23
N TRP A 73 -6.83 18.80 -2.46
CA TRP A 73 -6.89 17.38 -2.78
C TRP A 73 -5.75 16.58 -2.16
N VAL A 74 -4.63 17.23 -1.85
CA VAL A 74 -3.45 16.58 -1.26
C VAL A 74 -3.22 16.93 0.21
N LYS A 75 -4.01 17.88 0.76
CA LYS A 75 -4.00 18.18 2.19
C LYS A 75 -4.59 17.00 2.95
N GLY A 76 -3.81 16.44 3.88
CA GLY A 76 -4.35 15.54 4.88
C GLY A 76 -5.23 16.32 5.84
N GLU A 77 -6.35 15.74 6.24
CA GLU A 77 -7.19 16.35 7.27
C GLU A 77 -6.40 16.50 8.58
N LYS A 78 -6.61 17.62 9.26
CA LYS A 78 -6.01 17.82 10.58
C LYS A 78 -6.64 16.83 11.54
N ALA A 79 -5.83 15.94 12.10
CA ALA A 79 -6.21 15.27 13.35
C ALA A 79 -6.54 16.36 14.39
N PRO A 80 -7.73 16.33 15.03
CA PRO A 80 -8.09 17.32 16.04
C PRO A 80 -7.03 17.35 17.15
N GLY A 81 -6.60 18.56 17.53
CA GLY A 81 -5.62 18.78 18.60
C GLY A 81 -4.13 18.74 18.22
N ARG A 82 -3.75 18.46 16.96
CA ARG A 82 -2.35 18.57 16.52
C ARG A 82 -2.06 19.90 15.82
N LYS A 83 -0.97 20.57 16.21
CA LYS A 83 -0.42 21.71 15.44
C LYS A 83 -0.17 21.25 14.00
N ARG A 84 -0.37 22.13 13.01
CA ARG A 84 -0.02 21.87 11.60
C ARG A 84 1.44 21.43 11.56
N VAL A 85 1.67 20.12 11.56
CA VAL A 85 2.89 19.58 10.99
C VAL A 85 2.75 19.87 9.51
N ASP A 86 3.75 20.51 8.90
CA ASP A 86 3.86 20.66 7.46
C ASP A 86 3.71 19.27 6.85
N THR A 87 2.48 18.94 6.48
CA THR A 87 2.08 17.58 6.20
C THR A 87 2.48 17.38 4.76
N LYS A 88 3.47 16.52 4.56
CA LYS A 88 3.88 16.05 3.24
C LYS A 88 2.62 15.77 2.41
N SER A 89 2.49 16.43 1.27
CA SER A 89 1.32 16.32 0.40
C SER A 89 0.97 14.85 0.13
N ASN A 90 -0.29 14.47 0.33
CA ASN A 90 -0.79 13.13 0.05
C ASN A 90 -1.13 13.01 -1.44
N ILE A 91 -0.10 12.83 -2.28
CA ILE A 91 -0.23 12.68 -3.73
C ILE A 91 -1.22 11.57 -4.11
N PRO A 92 -1.19 10.37 -3.50
CA PRO A 92 -2.15 9.33 -3.84
C PRO A 92 -3.62 9.74 -3.61
N ARG A 93 -3.93 10.44 -2.51
CA ARG A 93 -5.28 10.99 -2.29
C ARG A 93 -5.65 11.97 -3.40
N GLY A 94 -4.75 12.89 -3.74
CA GLY A 94 -5.02 13.85 -4.81
C GLY A 94 -5.20 13.20 -6.17
N ALA A 95 -4.48 12.11 -6.44
CA ALA A 95 -4.63 11.31 -7.64
C ALA A 95 -6.02 10.65 -7.73
N VAL A 96 -6.52 10.08 -6.62
CA VAL A 96 -7.87 9.50 -6.55
C VAL A 96 -8.94 10.56 -6.76
N ILE A 97 -8.85 11.70 -6.06
CA ILE A 97 -9.83 12.79 -6.19
C ILE A 97 -9.84 13.36 -7.61
N GLY A 98 -8.66 13.63 -8.19
CA GLY A 98 -8.56 14.17 -9.54
C GLY A 98 -9.15 13.23 -10.58
N MET A 99 -8.88 11.93 -10.44
CA MET A 99 -9.47 10.91 -11.30
C MET A 99 -11.00 10.80 -11.13
N GLN A 100 -11.52 10.83 -9.91
CA GLN A 100 -12.97 10.86 -9.67
C GLN A 100 -13.62 12.08 -10.31
N ASN A 101 -13.02 13.26 -10.18
CA ASN A 101 -13.51 14.47 -10.81
C ASN A 101 -13.46 14.38 -12.35
N ALA A 102 -12.43 13.74 -12.92
CA ALA A 102 -12.33 13.50 -14.35
C ALA A 102 -13.47 12.61 -14.87
N LEU A 103 -13.73 11.50 -14.17
CA LEU A 103 -14.80 10.57 -14.49
C LEU A 103 -16.18 11.23 -14.38
N MET A 104 -16.41 12.00 -13.31
CA MET A 104 -17.66 12.74 -13.08
C MET A 104 -17.85 13.97 -13.97
N GLY A 105 -16.87 14.33 -14.81
CA GLY A 105 -16.93 15.53 -15.64
C GLY A 105 -16.92 16.84 -14.84
N LYS A 106 -16.33 16.84 -13.63
CA LYS A 106 -16.24 17.99 -12.73
C LYS A 106 -14.96 18.82 -12.91
N LEU A 107 -14.08 18.44 -13.84
CA LEU A 107 -12.87 19.21 -14.14
C LEU A 107 -13.19 20.39 -15.05
N ASP A 108 -12.57 21.54 -14.78
CA ASP A 108 -12.93 22.83 -15.36
C ASP A 108 -12.66 22.91 -16.87
N SER A 109 -11.74 22.09 -17.39
CA SER A 109 -11.39 22.08 -18.80
C SER A 109 -11.41 20.68 -19.42
N ASN A 110 -11.89 20.62 -20.67
CA ASN A 110 -11.79 19.40 -21.49
C ASN A 110 -10.34 18.92 -21.64
N LYS A 111 -9.39 19.85 -21.64
CA LYS A 111 -7.96 19.54 -21.70
C LYS A 111 -7.52 18.73 -20.47
N GLU A 112 -7.81 19.22 -19.27
CA GLU A 112 -7.46 18.53 -18.02
C GLU A 112 -8.12 17.15 -17.97
N ARG A 113 -9.42 17.06 -18.31
CA ARG A 113 -10.12 15.77 -18.40
C ARG A 113 -9.46 14.80 -19.38
N THR A 114 -8.98 15.30 -20.52
CA THR A 114 -8.26 14.51 -21.53
C THR A 114 -6.89 14.03 -21.01
N GLU A 115 -6.20 14.81 -20.18
CA GLU A 115 -4.94 14.38 -19.57
C GLU A 115 -5.15 13.23 -18.58
N TRP A 116 -6.28 13.20 -17.87
CA TRP A 116 -6.68 12.07 -17.05
C TRP A 116 -7.13 10.87 -17.91
N LEU A 117 -8.15 11.03 -18.75
CA LEU A 117 -8.85 9.90 -19.37
C LEU A 117 -8.33 9.49 -20.75
N GLY A 118 -7.52 10.32 -21.39
CA GLY A 118 -6.99 10.05 -22.73
C GLY A 118 -7.90 10.51 -23.86
N LYS A 119 -7.46 10.24 -25.09
CA LYS A 119 -8.15 10.66 -26.31
C LYS A 119 -8.73 9.49 -27.11
N ILE A 120 -8.23 8.28 -26.87
CA ILE A 120 -8.59 7.09 -27.67
C ILE A 120 -9.94 6.53 -27.27
N HIS A 121 -10.26 6.54 -25.97
CA HIS A 121 -11.46 5.90 -25.42
C HIS A 121 -12.39 6.93 -24.78
N ASP A 122 -13.69 6.67 -24.86
CA ASP A 122 -14.72 7.44 -24.15
C ASP A 122 -14.63 7.23 -22.63
N VAL A 123 -15.25 8.13 -21.87
CA VAL A 123 -15.20 8.13 -20.40
C VAL A 123 -15.67 6.81 -19.80
N ASP A 124 -16.73 6.21 -20.36
CA ASP A 124 -17.36 4.98 -19.88
C ASP A 124 -16.48 3.72 -20.07
N TYR A 125 -15.39 3.85 -20.83
CA TYR A 125 -14.39 2.80 -20.96
C TYR A 125 -13.62 2.57 -19.64
N TRP A 126 -13.40 3.63 -18.86
CA TRP A 126 -12.59 3.58 -17.65
C TRP A 126 -13.45 3.27 -16.43
N LYS A 127 -13.50 1.99 -16.04
CA LYS A 127 -14.27 1.55 -14.87
C LYS A 127 -13.38 1.28 -13.64
N TYR A 128 -12.15 0.83 -13.86
CA TYR A 128 -11.26 0.34 -12.79
C TYR A 128 -9.86 0.87 -12.96
N ILE A 129 -9.18 1.09 -11.83
CA ILE A 129 -7.94 1.86 -11.80
C ILE A 129 -6.98 1.17 -10.85
N TYR A 130 -5.80 0.84 -11.37
CA TYR A 130 -4.68 0.42 -10.56
C TYR A 130 -3.88 1.63 -10.09
N LEU A 131 -3.89 1.94 -8.80
CA LEU A 131 -3.13 3.04 -8.23
C LEU A 131 -1.89 2.52 -7.51
N THR A 132 -0.69 2.84 -8.01
CA THR A 132 0.57 2.32 -7.44
C THR A 132 1.65 3.41 -7.36
N GLU A 133 2.75 3.10 -6.67
CA GLU A 133 4.00 3.88 -6.68
C GLU A 133 5.07 3.14 -7.54
N PRO A 134 6.08 3.81 -8.13
CA PRO A 134 7.08 3.13 -8.95
C PRO A 134 7.92 2.11 -8.22
N ASP A 135 8.28 2.37 -6.96
CA ASP A 135 9.00 1.41 -6.11
C ASP A 135 8.17 0.14 -5.87
N THR A 136 6.86 0.26 -5.75
CA THR A 136 5.96 -0.89 -5.60
C THR A 136 6.00 -1.77 -6.85
N ILE A 137 5.98 -1.18 -8.05
CA ILE A 137 6.10 -1.93 -9.30
C ILE A 137 7.47 -2.61 -9.39
N LEU A 138 8.55 -1.89 -9.09
CA LEU A 138 9.93 -2.39 -9.20
C LEU A 138 10.25 -3.52 -8.22
N ASN A 139 9.51 -3.63 -7.10
CA ASN A 139 9.68 -4.70 -6.12
C ASN A 139 8.65 -5.84 -6.28
N LEU A 140 7.71 -5.73 -7.23
CA LEU A 140 6.72 -6.76 -7.50
C LEU A 140 7.34 -7.86 -8.39
N ASN A 141 6.89 -9.11 -8.23
CA ASN A 141 7.08 -10.11 -9.28
C ASN A 141 6.30 -9.69 -10.54
N HIS A 142 7.02 -9.29 -11.59
CA HIS A 142 6.42 -8.77 -12.82
C HIS A 142 5.53 -9.78 -13.55
N ASP A 143 5.71 -11.09 -13.33
CA ASP A 143 4.86 -12.15 -13.89
C ASP A 143 3.41 -12.08 -13.37
N LEU A 144 3.18 -11.35 -12.27
CA LEU A 144 1.86 -11.16 -11.66
C LEU A 144 1.11 -9.93 -12.22
N LEU A 145 1.79 -9.03 -12.93
CA LEU A 145 1.15 -7.84 -13.49
C LEU A 145 0.05 -8.14 -14.52
N PRO A 146 0.16 -9.17 -15.38
CA PRO A 146 -0.96 -9.61 -16.22
C PRO A 146 -2.20 -10.00 -15.40
N LEU A 147 -2.02 -10.65 -14.24
CA LEU A 147 -3.14 -10.99 -13.35
C LEU A 147 -3.76 -9.74 -12.74
N PHE A 148 -2.96 -8.71 -12.42
CA PHE A 148 -3.50 -7.43 -11.95
C PHE A 148 -4.33 -6.75 -13.03
N ARG A 149 -3.90 -6.85 -14.29
CA ARG A 149 -4.70 -6.38 -15.42
C ARG A 149 -6.01 -7.16 -15.54
N THR A 150 -5.97 -8.50 -15.53
CA THR A 150 -7.18 -9.33 -15.58
C THR A 150 -8.15 -8.97 -14.45
N ALA A 151 -7.64 -8.81 -13.22
CA ALA A 151 -8.44 -8.36 -12.09
C ALA A 151 -9.12 -6.99 -12.33
N LEU A 152 -8.42 -6.03 -12.94
CA LEU A 152 -9.00 -4.73 -13.31
C LEU A 152 -10.07 -4.87 -14.41
N ASP A 153 -9.82 -5.73 -15.41
CA ASP A 153 -10.74 -6.00 -16.50
C ASP A 153 -12.03 -6.68 -15.98
N ASP A 154 -11.93 -7.52 -14.95
CA ASP A 154 -13.04 -8.18 -14.24
C ASP A 154 -13.77 -7.26 -13.25
N GLY A 155 -13.19 -6.10 -12.98
CA GLY A 155 -13.83 -5.07 -12.20
C GLY A 155 -13.41 -4.92 -10.75
N ILE A 156 -12.18 -5.32 -10.46
CA ILE A 156 -11.57 -5.13 -9.15
C ILE A 156 -10.72 -3.87 -9.17
N SER A 157 -10.99 -2.92 -8.27
CA SER A 157 -10.10 -1.78 -8.09
C SER A 157 -8.94 -2.14 -7.17
N LEU A 158 -7.71 -1.98 -7.63
CA LEU A 158 -6.51 -2.33 -6.88
C LEU A 158 -5.78 -1.05 -6.43
N PHE A 159 -5.73 -0.86 -5.10
CA PHE A 159 -5.01 0.23 -4.47
C PHE A 159 -3.94 -0.34 -3.54
N PRO A 160 -2.76 -0.76 -4.05
CA PRO A 160 -1.62 -1.10 -3.20
C PRO A 160 -1.10 0.15 -2.48
N HIS A 161 -1.83 0.62 -1.47
CA HIS A 161 -1.35 1.66 -0.58
C HIS A 161 -0.46 1.05 0.48
N ARG A 162 0.85 0.95 0.20
CA ARG A 162 1.92 0.68 1.18
C ARG A 162 1.52 -0.33 2.27
N LEU A 163 0.75 -1.35 1.91
CA LEU A 163 0.46 -2.47 2.80
C LEU A 163 1.81 -3.10 3.05
N HIS A 164 2.14 -3.23 4.32
CA HIS A 164 3.42 -3.74 4.72
C HIS A 164 3.29 -5.27 4.75
N PRO A 165 3.90 -5.99 3.78
CA PRO A 165 3.88 -7.44 3.84
C PRO A 165 4.62 -7.88 5.10
N LEU A 166 4.02 -8.80 5.84
CA LEU A 166 4.59 -9.42 7.02
C LEU A 166 5.00 -10.83 6.62
N PRO A 167 6.30 -11.19 6.71
CA PRO A 167 6.73 -12.54 6.43
C PRO A 167 5.98 -13.53 7.32
N HIS A 168 5.26 -14.49 6.74
CA HIS A 168 4.45 -15.45 7.48
C HIS A 168 4.76 -16.89 7.03
N GLU A 169 4.71 -17.85 7.95
CA GLU A 169 5.03 -19.26 7.64
C GLU A 169 4.12 -19.88 6.55
N THR A 170 2.87 -19.42 6.40
CA THR A 170 1.95 -19.86 5.34
C THR A 170 2.38 -19.43 3.94
N ASP A 171 3.32 -18.49 3.84
CA ASP A 171 3.85 -18.02 2.57
C ASP A 171 4.95 -18.97 2.05
N LEU A 172 5.35 -19.95 2.86
CA LEU A 172 6.44 -20.89 2.58
C LEU A 172 5.93 -22.25 2.09
N PRO A 173 6.72 -22.97 1.27
CA PRO A 173 6.44 -24.36 0.95
C PRO A 173 6.43 -25.26 2.19
N THR A 174 5.62 -26.33 2.15
CA THR A 174 5.44 -27.31 3.24
C THR A 174 6.73 -28.06 3.64
N ASN A 175 7.77 -28.05 2.81
CA ASN A 175 9.01 -28.82 3.00
C ASN A 175 10.24 -27.96 3.35
N THR A 176 10.05 -26.74 3.83
CA THR A 176 11.15 -25.81 4.10
C THR A 176 11.67 -25.97 5.54
N THR A 177 12.98 -26.08 5.75
CA THR A 177 13.57 -25.95 7.08
C THR A 177 13.54 -24.48 7.49
N PHE A 178 12.76 -24.13 8.52
CA PHE A 178 12.44 -22.74 8.86
C PHE A 178 13.45 -22.14 9.83
N ASN A 179 13.97 -20.95 9.50
CA ASN A 179 14.48 -20.05 10.52
C ASN A 179 13.26 -19.30 11.11
N ARG A 180 12.72 -19.82 12.22
CA ARG A 180 11.51 -19.31 12.87
C ARG A 180 11.63 -17.88 13.40
N GLY A 181 12.84 -17.31 13.44
CA GLY A 181 13.05 -15.90 13.75
C GLY A 181 12.82 -14.95 12.56
N LEU A 182 12.57 -15.46 11.35
CA LEU A 182 12.39 -14.65 10.13
C LEU A 182 10.92 -14.50 9.70
N TYR A 183 10.03 -15.32 10.24
CA TYR A 183 8.64 -15.42 9.81
C TYR A 183 7.72 -15.42 11.03
N LEU A 184 6.55 -14.82 10.89
CA LEU A 184 5.46 -15.00 11.84
C LEU A 184 5.00 -16.46 11.80
N PRO A 185 4.83 -17.11 12.96
CA PRO A 185 4.47 -18.50 13.00
C PRO A 185 3.02 -18.72 12.53
N ASP A 186 2.77 -19.83 11.84
CA ASP A 186 1.40 -20.30 11.60
C ASP A 186 0.83 -20.96 12.87
N TYR A 187 0.77 -20.16 13.93
CA TYR A 187 0.31 -20.54 15.26
C TYR A 187 -0.49 -19.41 15.88
N PRO A 188 -1.55 -19.69 16.67
CA PRO A 188 -2.34 -18.65 17.30
C PRO A 188 -1.48 -17.70 18.16
N PRO A 189 -1.69 -16.38 18.07
CA PRO A 189 -2.78 -15.70 17.35
C PRO A 189 -2.46 -15.33 15.89
N PHE A 190 -1.24 -15.55 15.41
CA PHE A 190 -0.79 -15.12 14.08
C PHE A 190 -1.39 -15.95 12.94
N SER A 191 -1.76 -17.21 13.19
CA SER A 191 -2.49 -18.04 12.22
C SER A 191 -3.88 -17.50 11.85
N ASN A 192 -4.43 -16.52 12.59
CA ASN A 192 -5.72 -15.92 12.29
C ASN A 192 -5.61 -14.85 11.19
N VAL A 193 -5.43 -15.31 9.94
CA VAL A 193 -5.34 -14.45 8.77
C VAL A 193 -6.68 -14.39 8.04
N THR A 194 -7.29 -13.20 8.03
CA THR A 194 -8.53 -12.95 7.30
C THR A 194 -8.27 -12.95 5.80
N THR A 195 -8.98 -13.81 5.07
CA THR A 195 -8.89 -13.79 3.61
C THR A 195 -9.84 -12.73 3.07
N LEU A 196 -9.29 -11.79 2.31
CA LEU A 196 -10.04 -10.80 1.56
C LEU A 196 -10.32 -11.37 0.17
N ASP A 197 -11.59 -11.46 -0.18
CA ASP A 197 -12.07 -11.85 -1.50
C ASP A 197 -12.78 -10.65 -2.15
N PRO A 198 -12.07 -9.83 -2.95
CA PRO A 198 -12.68 -8.68 -3.59
C PRO A 198 -13.85 -9.02 -4.54
N LEU A 199 -13.99 -10.29 -4.94
CA LEU A 199 -15.06 -10.78 -5.81
C LEU A 199 -16.15 -11.56 -5.07
N GLY A 200 -15.93 -11.89 -3.79
CA GLY A 200 -16.84 -12.69 -2.99
C GLY A 200 -17.80 -11.85 -2.15
N ASP A 201 -18.57 -12.53 -1.30
CA ASP A 201 -19.58 -11.91 -0.42
C ASP A 201 -19.08 -11.72 1.03
N ASP A 202 -17.86 -12.17 1.36
CA ASP A 202 -17.36 -12.12 2.73
C ASP A 202 -16.63 -10.81 3.02
N TYR A 203 -15.30 -10.76 2.90
CA TYR A 203 -14.53 -9.53 3.11
C TYR A 203 -13.97 -9.01 1.78
N ILE A 204 -14.58 -7.98 1.22
CA ILE A 204 -14.21 -7.45 -0.11
C ILE A 204 -13.17 -6.34 -0.06
N SER A 205 -12.96 -5.73 1.11
CA SER A 205 -12.09 -4.56 1.26
C SER A 205 -11.35 -4.50 2.60
N CYS A 206 -10.35 -3.62 2.64
CA CYS A 206 -9.55 -3.32 3.81
C CYS A 206 -9.69 -1.82 4.07
N CYS A 207 -10.45 -1.45 5.11
CA CYS A 207 -10.75 -0.06 5.42
C CYS A 207 -9.79 0.52 6.46
N ASP A 208 -9.37 1.75 6.21
CA ASP A 208 -8.46 2.49 7.08
C ASP A 208 -9.14 2.82 8.41
N ASP A 209 -8.58 2.37 9.54
CA ASP A 209 -9.13 2.58 10.89
C ASP A 209 -8.80 3.99 11.44
N GLY A 210 -8.87 5.00 10.57
CA GLY A 210 -8.53 6.37 10.92
C GLY A 210 -7.10 6.49 11.49
N LEU A 211 -6.97 7.14 12.65
CA LEU A 211 -5.67 7.38 13.29
C LEU A 211 -5.20 6.22 14.18
N SER A 212 -5.95 5.12 14.24
CA SER A 212 -5.64 3.93 15.03
C SER A 212 -4.31 3.32 14.58
N ALA A 213 -3.35 3.30 15.50
CA ALA A 213 -2.02 2.72 15.27
C ALA A 213 -1.56 1.96 16.52
N PRO A 214 -2.29 0.88 16.90
CA PRO A 214 -2.21 0.31 18.25
C PRO A 214 -0.82 -0.28 18.58
N GLY A 215 -0.06 -0.76 17.60
CA GLY A 215 1.33 -1.20 17.83
C GLY A 215 2.35 -0.05 17.92
N LYS A 216 1.97 1.17 17.51
CA LYS A 216 2.82 2.37 17.49
C LYS A 216 2.64 3.26 18.72
N GLU A 217 1.48 3.23 19.38
CA GLU A 217 1.21 4.07 20.55
C GLU A 217 2.18 3.80 21.70
N ASN A 218 2.49 2.51 21.94
CA ASN A 218 3.47 2.09 22.95
C ASN A 218 4.93 2.33 22.52
N TRP A 219 5.21 2.57 21.23
CA TRP A 219 6.56 2.83 20.71
C TRP A 219 7.09 4.21 21.11
N THR A 220 6.23 5.24 21.13
CA THR A 220 6.64 6.59 21.51
C THR A 220 6.88 6.76 23.01
N MET A 221 6.31 5.88 23.85
CA MET A 221 6.41 5.99 25.32
C MET A 221 7.65 5.30 25.92
N GLN A 222 8.26 4.32 25.27
CA GLN A 222 9.34 3.51 25.86
C GLN A 222 10.75 3.79 25.31
N ARG A 223 11.12 5.08 25.15
CA ARG A 223 12.52 5.45 24.90
C ARG A 223 13.40 5.52 26.16
N LYS A 224 12.85 5.24 27.34
CA LYS A 224 13.59 5.31 28.61
C LYS A 224 13.40 4.05 29.44
N GLY A 225 14.48 3.27 29.48
CA GLY A 225 14.98 2.53 30.62
C GLY A 225 13.97 1.71 31.42
N THR A 226 13.89 0.43 31.11
CA THR A 226 13.70 -0.64 32.10
C THR A 226 14.12 -1.95 31.42
N ASN A 227 14.83 -2.81 32.16
CA ASN A 227 15.41 -4.07 31.67
C ASN A 227 14.35 -5.17 31.45
N ASP A 228 13.11 -4.81 31.19
CA ASP A 228 12.04 -5.76 30.94
C ASP A 228 12.01 -6.14 29.45
N LEU A 229 11.65 -7.39 29.20
CA LEU A 229 11.44 -8.05 27.90
C LEU A 229 10.51 -7.28 26.91
N ASN A 230 10.02 -6.09 27.28
CA ASN A 230 9.33 -5.14 26.41
C ASN A 230 10.28 -4.26 25.58
N ASN A 231 11.60 -4.29 25.85
CA ASN A 231 12.64 -3.55 25.13
C ASN A 231 13.33 -4.33 24.00
N ILE A 232 12.70 -5.39 23.49
CA ILE A 232 13.26 -6.22 22.41
C ILE A 232 12.98 -5.56 21.04
N CYS A 233 13.49 -4.34 20.86
CA CYS A 233 13.61 -3.80 19.53
C CYS A 233 14.71 -2.76 19.50
N SER A 234 15.77 -3.06 18.75
CA SER A 234 16.89 -2.14 18.56
C SER A 234 16.41 -0.77 18.10
N SER A 235 17.07 0.29 18.55
CA SER A 235 16.77 1.68 18.15
C SER A 235 16.88 1.92 16.64
N ASN A 236 17.55 1.01 15.92
CA ASN A 236 17.73 1.07 14.48
C ASN A 236 16.67 0.28 13.69
N LYS A 237 15.82 -0.49 14.36
CA LYS A 237 14.73 -1.25 13.75
C LYS A 237 13.44 -0.43 13.75
N ARG A 238 12.59 -0.68 12.76
CA ARG A 238 11.21 -0.16 12.74
C ARG A 238 10.35 -0.94 13.72
N TRP A 239 9.28 -0.33 14.22
CA TRP A 239 8.42 -0.92 15.24
C TRP A 239 7.80 -2.28 14.85
N TRP A 240 7.61 -2.52 13.55
CA TRP A 240 7.07 -3.77 12.99
C TRP A 240 8.16 -4.83 12.71
N GLU A 241 9.44 -4.43 12.68
CA GLU A 241 10.60 -5.33 12.51
C GLU A 241 10.99 -6.04 13.82
N CYS A 242 10.35 -5.68 14.93
CA CYS A 242 10.64 -6.22 16.25
C CYS A 242 10.17 -7.67 16.36
N GLY A 243 10.94 -8.51 17.04
CA GLY A 243 10.79 -9.97 17.06
C GLY A 243 11.49 -10.68 15.90
N PHE A 244 11.67 -10.01 14.75
CA PHE A 244 12.40 -10.60 13.62
C PHE A 244 13.91 -10.54 13.83
N ASN A 245 14.62 -11.60 13.44
CA ASN A 245 16.08 -11.74 13.55
C ASN A 245 16.64 -11.59 14.97
N GLU A 246 15.82 -11.75 16.02
CA GLU A 246 16.25 -11.63 17.42
C GLU A 246 16.57 -12.97 18.08
N TYR A 247 16.20 -14.06 17.42
CA TYR A 247 16.53 -15.42 17.83
C TYR A 247 17.63 -15.93 16.91
N ASP A 248 18.88 -15.89 17.38
CA ASP A 248 20.04 -16.33 16.62
C ASP A 248 20.10 -17.87 16.55
N ASN A 249 20.49 -18.42 15.39
CA ASN A 249 20.37 -19.84 15.02
C ASN A 249 21.26 -20.80 15.84
N ASN A 250 22.09 -20.27 16.75
CA ASN A 250 23.13 -21.06 17.43
C ASN A 250 22.66 -21.71 18.73
N SER A 251 21.48 -21.38 19.24
CA SER A 251 20.91 -22.10 20.39
C SER A 251 19.89 -23.12 19.92
N ILE A 252 20.22 -24.41 20.06
CA ILE A 252 19.29 -25.56 19.99
C ILE A 252 18.32 -25.54 21.19
N GLU A 253 18.14 -24.39 21.86
CA GLU A 253 17.04 -24.22 22.80
C GLU A 253 15.75 -24.33 21.98
N GLU A 254 14.90 -25.28 22.37
CA GLU A 254 13.55 -25.41 21.84
C GLU A 254 12.94 -24.02 21.67
N PHE A 255 12.60 -23.68 20.42
CA PHE A 255 11.98 -22.41 20.07
C PHE A 255 10.71 -22.23 20.90
N ASN A 256 10.84 -21.47 21.99
CA ASN A 256 9.74 -21.22 22.90
C ASN A 256 8.77 -20.26 22.20
N MET A 257 7.65 -20.79 21.72
CA MET A 257 6.63 -20.04 21.00
C MET A 257 6.17 -18.79 21.77
N THR A 258 6.15 -18.86 23.11
CA THR A 258 5.85 -17.71 23.97
C THR A 258 6.86 -16.57 23.78
N LYS A 259 8.15 -16.88 23.65
CA LYS A 259 9.17 -15.86 23.37
C LYS A 259 8.92 -15.21 22.01
N ILE A 260 8.67 -16.01 20.96
CA ILE A 260 8.39 -15.51 19.60
C ILE A 260 7.17 -14.58 19.60
N ILE A 261 6.07 -15.01 20.23
CA ILE A 261 4.86 -14.20 20.36
C ILE A 261 5.13 -12.89 21.11
N GLN A 262 5.93 -12.94 22.17
CA GLN A 262 6.34 -11.74 22.91
C GLN A 262 7.20 -10.80 22.08
N GLY A 263 8.14 -11.31 21.27
CA GLY A 263 8.93 -10.50 20.35
C GLY A 263 8.07 -9.74 19.34
N HIS A 264 6.98 -10.36 18.89
CA HIS A 264 6.02 -9.80 17.94
C HIS A 264 4.78 -9.18 18.60
N VAL A 265 4.80 -8.89 19.91
CA VAL A 265 3.62 -8.43 20.68
C VAL A 265 2.91 -7.21 20.05
N ARG A 266 3.66 -6.36 19.33
CA ARG A 266 3.13 -5.16 18.67
C ARG A 266 2.29 -5.44 17.44
N LEU A 267 2.47 -6.60 16.82
CA LEU A 267 1.69 -7.03 15.66
C LEU A 267 0.34 -7.65 16.08
N LEU A 268 0.19 -8.04 17.35
CA LEU A 268 -1.01 -8.71 17.88
C LEU A 268 -2.29 -7.86 17.79
N SER A 269 -2.15 -6.55 17.78
CA SER A 269 -3.28 -5.63 17.68
C SER A 269 -3.74 -5.39 16.24
N TYR A 270 -2.96 -5.83 15.25
CA TYR A 270 -3.31 -5.71 13.84
C TYR A 270 -4.05 -6.97 13.38
N ARG A 271 -5.10 -6.77 12.58
CA ARG A 271 -5.78 -7.88 11.91
C ARG A 271 -4.92 -8.30 10.73
N MET A 272 -4.44 -9.54 10.76
CA MET A 272 -3.71 -10.11 9.64
C MET A 272 -4.69 -10.45 8.53
N MET A 273 -4.31 -10.12 7.31
CA MET A 273 -5.12 -10.28 6.12
C MET A 273 -4.27 -10.81 4.99
N ARG A 274 -4.90 -11.51 4.05
CA ARG A 274 -4.32 -11.91 2.76
C ARG A 274 -5.37 -11.76 1.68
N LEU A 275 -4.98 -11.55 0.44
CA LEU A 275 -5.91 -11.57 -0.69
C LEU A 275 -6.10 -13.02 -1.18
N GLN A 276 -7.34 -13.48 -1.36
CA GLN A 276 -7.67 -14.85 -1.79
C GLN A 276 -6.97 -15.25 -3.09
N ASN A 277 -6.98 -14.33 -4.06
CA ASN A 277 -6.36 -14.50 -5.38
C ASN A 277 -5.13 -13.59 -5.56
N GLY A 278 -4.51 -13.15 -4.46
CA GLY A 278 -3.33 -12.30 -4.52
C GLY A 278 -2.02 -13.08 -4.46
N ILE A 279 -0.93 -12.35 -4.18
CA ILE A 279 0.44 -12.88 -4.15
C ILE A 279 0.74 -13.81 -2.96
N GLY A 280 -0.28 -14.21 -2.20
CA GLY A 280 -0.19 -15.04 -0.99
C GLY A 280 0.27 -14.29 0.28
N ALA A 281 0.93 -13.14 0.14
CA ALA A 281 1.52 -12.43 1.27
C ALA A 281 0.50 -11.96 2.31
N VAL A 282 0.85 -12.18 3.58
CA VAL A 282 0.11 -11.63 4.73
C VAL A 282 0.45 -10.17 4.96
N PHE A 283 -0.52 -9.35 5.32
CA PHE A 283 -0.35 -7.95 5.71
C PHE A 283 -1.33 -7.60 6.83
N GLY A 284 -1.03 -6.57 7.63
CA GLY A 284 -1.97 -6.11 8.66
C GLY A 284 -1.96 -4.62 8.91
N THR A 285 -1.03 -3.90 8.26
CA THR A 285 -0.80 -2.48 8.51
C THR A 285 -0.15 -1.84 7.29
N ASN A 286 -0.11 -0.52 7.26
CA ASN A 286 0.73 0.21 6.33
C ASN A 286 2.09 0.59 6.93
N ASN A 287 2.99 1.13 6.11
CA ASN A 287 4.30 1.61 6.55
C ASN A 287 4.27 2.67 7.68
N GLN A 288 3.13 3.29 7.97
CA GLN A 288 2.96 4.25 9.06
C GLN A 288 2.41 3.64 10.35
N GLY A 289 2.05 2.35 10.34
CA GLY A 289 1.45 1.65 11.46
C GLY A 289 -0.06 1.86 11.59
N ARG A 290 -0.73 2.41 10.58
CA ARG A 290 -2.20 2.53 10.62
C ARG A 290 -2.81 1.15 10.44
N GLN A 291 -3.84 0.88 11.23
CA GLN A 291 -4.57 -0.36 11.17
C GLN A 291 -5.52 -0.35 9.97
N CYS A 292 -5.69 -1.53 9.39
CA CYS A 292 -6.69 -1.78 8.38
C CYS A 292 -7.69 -2.82 8.90
N ILE A 293 -8.98 -2.56 8.72
CA ILE A 293 -10.07 -3.41 9.18
C ILE A 293 -10.69 -4.08 7.95
N PRO A 294 -10.74 -5.42 7.90
CA PRO A 294 -11.41 -6.13 6.83
C PRO A 294 -12.91 -5.80 6.87
N SER A 295 -13.47 -5.43 5.72
CA SER A 295 -14.86 -5.02 5.59
C SER A 295 -15.56 -5.81 4.49
N LYS A 296 -16.84 -6.10 4.72
CA LYS A 296 -17.73 -6.76 3.75
C LYS A 296 -18.26 -5.82 2.68
N THR A 297 -18.08 -4.51 2.86
CA THR A 297 -18.57 -3.48 1.96
C THR A 297 -17.42 -2.58 1.51
N SER A 298 -17.67 -1.73 0.51
CA SER A 298 -16.78 -0.60 0.19
C SER A 298 -16.50 0.24 1.45
N CYS A 299 -15.31 0.82 1.50
CA CYS A 299 -14.89 1.76 2.54
C CYS A 299 -15.47 3.14 2.22
N ASP A 300 -16.77 3.30 2.39
CA ASP A 300 -17.42 4.59 2.23
C ASP A 300 -17.42 5.34 3.57
N ASP A 301 -17.10 6.64 3.52
CA ASP A 301 -16.93 7.55 4.68
C ASP A 301 -18.15 7.64 5.62
N ASN A 302 -19.31 7.10 5.23
CA ASN A 302 -20.55 7.16 6.03
C ASN A 302 -20.68 6.05 7.10
N ASN A 303 -19.78 5.06 7.14
CA ASN A 303 -19.88 3.93 8.07
C ASN A 303 -19.12 4.08 9.39
N GLU A 304 -18.38 5.18 9.62
CA GLU A 304 -17.68 5.44 10.89
C GLU A 304 -18.64 5.50 12.11
N GLN A 305 -19.95 5.67 11.90
CA GLN A 305 -20.92 5.72 13.00
C GLN A 305 -21.57 4.37 13.37
N GLN A 306 -21.38 3.29 12.60
CA GLN A 306 -22.11 2.03 12.84
C GLN A 306 -21.30 0.92 13.53
N GLN A 307 -19.97 1.00 13.63
CA GLN A 307 -19.16 -0.13 14.11
C GLN A 307 -18.72 -0.10 15.59
N ILE A 308 -19.21 0.82 16.43
CA ILE A 308 -18.99 0.74 17.89
C ILE A 308 -20.32 0.66 18.64
N LYS A 309 -20.97 -0.50 18.54
CA LYS A 309 -21.88 -1.00 19.57
C LYS A 309 -21.45 -2.40 19.96
N GLU A 310 -20.39 -2.49 20.77
CA GLU A 310 -20.16 -3.71 21.54
C GLU A 310 -21.38 -3.97 22.44
N PRO A 311 -21.89 -5.21 22.52
CA PRO A 311 -22.96 -5.53 23.45
C PRO A 311 -22.42 -5.36 24.87
N LYS A 312 -22.99 -4.39 25.61
CA LYS A 312 -22.77 -4.28 27.06
C LYS A 312 -23.23 -5.59 27.70
N ILE A 313 -22.26 -6.42 28.09
CA ILE A 313 -22.49 -7.54 29.00
C ILE A 313 -22.95 -6.91 30.32
N LYS A 314 -24.25 -7.02 30.61
CA LYS A 314 -24.78 -6.71 31.93
C LYS A 314 -24.16 -7.71 32.91
N ARG A 315 -23.36 -7.21 33.84
CA ARG A 315 -23.09 -7.91 35.10
C ARG A 315 -24.30 -7.82 36.00
#